data_AF-A0A972DE52-F1
#
_entry.id   AF-A0A972DE52-F1
#
_cell.length_a   1.000
_cell.length_b   1.000
_cell.length_c   1.000
_cell.angle_alpha   90.00
_cell.angle_beta   90.00
_cell.angle_gamma   90.00
#
_symmetry.space_group_name_H-M   'P 1'
#
loop_
_entity.id
_entity.type
_entity.pdbx_description
1 polymer ?
#
loop_
_entity_poly.entity_id
_entity_poly.type
_entity_poly.pdbx_seq_one_letter_code
_entity_poly.pdbx_strand_id
1 'polypeptide(L)'
;MNLLIKFSRADQINYGITTLSGRYYDETVQVFPELASKDFILPDQAIGVFAHKDERYKPAYLLKLNSYQRGERKLKVFYSISDILNISSDEVLSSAQRRLIGDGKIDRYGQLPFWCVLDDLQFEYLLNPGMDYRKRNALTLKDRLLYLKEQELWYKMYDPFKPVEKISENQPKVWNDPGALRYIAYAAGKLAEINSIPTDVKYDLFRRNEY
;
A
#
# COMPACT_ATOMS: atom_id res chain seq x y z
N MET A 1 -4.34 5.62 0.52
CA MET A 1 -4.36 4.23 0.00
C MET A 1 -4.06 4.30 -1.47
N ASN A 2 -3.22 3.40 -1.99
CA ASN A 2 -2.74 3.30 -3.36
C ASN A 2 -2.57 1.80 -3.72
N LEU A 3 -2.39 1.49 -5.01
CA LEU A 3 -2.15 0.10 -5.45
C LEU A 3 -0.76 -0.11 -6.06
N LEU A 4 -0.23 -1.31 -5.88
CA LEU A 4 0.81 -1.88 -6.75
C LEU A 4 0.14 -2.96 -7.60
N ILE A 5 0.20 -2.82 -8.92
CA ILE A 5 -0.48 -3.70 -9.88
C ILE A 5 0.57 -4.41 -10.72
N LYS A 6 0.59 -5.74 -10.65
CA LYS A 6 1.42 -6.55 -11.54
C LYS A 6 0.71 -6.85 -12.86
N PHE A 7 1.44 -6.74 -13.94
CA PHE A 7 1.05 -7.18 -15.29
C PHE A 7 1.81 -8.44 -15.63
N SER A 8 1.12 -9.48 -16.12
CA SER A 8 1.77 -10.75 -16.45
C SER A 8 2.51 -10.71 -17.79
N ARG A 9 2.16 -9.75 -18.65
CA ARG A 9 2.80 -9.51 -19.96
C ARG A 9 2.91 -8.02 -20.22
N ALA A 10 3.94 -7.58 -20.92
CA ALA A 10 4.16 -6.16 -21.12
C ALA A 10 3.11 -5.44 -21.97
N ASP A 11 2.45 -6.14 -22.89
CA ASP A 11 1.41 -5.55 -23.73
C ASP A 11 0.16 -5.15 -22.92
N GLN A 12 -0.11 -5.85 -21.81
CA GLN A 12 -1.30 -5.61 -20.98
C GLN A 12 -1.36 -4.20 -20.38
N ILE A 13 -0.21 -3.55 -20.19
CA ILE A 13 -0.16 -2.20 -19.62
C ILE A 13 -0.80 -1.15 -20.53
N ASN A 14 -0.86 -1.43 -21.83
CA ASN A 14 -1.42 -0.53 -22.83
C ASN A 14 -2.93 -0.73 -23.01
N TYR A 15 -3.54 -1.72 -22.36
CA TYR A 15 -4.96 -2.00 -22.54
C TYR A 15 -5.87 -1.00 -21.81
N GLY A 16 -5.33 -0.17 -20.91
CA GLY A 16 -6.10 0.77 -20.07
C GLY A 16 -7.03 0.08 -19.06
N ILE A 17 -6.86 -1.24 -18.89
CA ILE A 17 -7.70 -2.06 -18.02
C ILE A 17 -6.92 -3.24 -17.47
N THR A 18 -7.15 -3.55 -16.20
CA THR A 18 -6.60 -4.74 -15.56
C THR A 18 -7.67 -5.41 -14.71
N THR A 19 -7.49 -6.70 -14.44
CA THR A 19 -8.44 -7.50 -13.69
C THR A 19 -7.69 -8.39 -12.72
N LEU A 20 -8.08 -8.30 -11.45
CA LEU A 20 -7.75 -9.25 -10.40
C LEU A 20 -8.92 -10.23 -10.27
N SER A 21 -8.70 -11.52 -10.55
CA SER A 21 -9.77 -12.53 -10.54
C SER A 21 -9.28 -13.93 -10.19
N GLY A 22 -10.20 -14.78 -9.75
CA GLY A 22 -9.93 -16.19 -9.47
C GLY A 22 -8.89 -16.34 -8.36
N ARG A 23 -7.94 -17.28 -8.54
CA ARG A 23 -6.93 -17.58 -7.51
C ARG A 23 -6.11 -16.35 -7.08
N TYR A 24 -5.73 -15.48 -8.02
CA TYR A 24 -4.98 -14.27 -7.69
C TYR A 24 -5.79 -13.29 -6.84
N TYR A 25 -7.12 -13.26 -7.02
CA TYR A 25 -8.01 -12.46 -6.18
C TYR A 25 -8.04 -13.01 -4.76
N ASP A 26 -8.24 -14.32 -4.59
CA ASP A 26 -8.34 -14.92 -3.27
C ASP A 26 -7.03 -14.77 -2.47
N GLU A 27 -5.88 -15.05 -3.12
CA GLU A 27 -4.56 -14.87 -2.51
C GLU A 27 -4.29 -13.41 -2.11
N THR A 28 -4.75 -12.46 -2.93
CA THR A 28 -4.57 -11.03 -2.66
C THR A 28 -5.47 -10.56 -1.52
N VAL A 29 -6.75 -10.96 -1.51
CA VAL A 29 -7.72 -10.57 -0.46
C VAL A 29 -7.39 -11.20 0.88
N GLN A 30 -6.79 -12.39 0.90
CA GLN A 30 -6.30 -12.99 2.13
C GLN A 30 -5.25 -12.11 2.83
N VAL A 31 -4.43 -11.41 2.06
CA VAL A 31 -3.40 -10.49 2.57
C VAL A 31 -3.94 -9.07 2.78
N PHE A 32 -4.81 -8.62 1.87
CA PHE A 32 -5.37 -7.27 1.83
C PHE A 32 -6.91 -7.35 1.80
N PRO A 33 -7.55 -7.66 2.94
CA PRO A 33 -9.00 -7.86 3.02
C PRO A 33 -9.81 -6.62 2.66
N GLU A 34 -9.22 -5.42 2.73
CA GLU A 34 -9.81 -4.17 2.26
C GLU A 34 -10.21 -4.23 0.77
N LEU A 35 -9.53 -5.05 -0.04
CA LEU A 35 -9.87 -5.28 -1.44
C LEU A 35 -11.12 -6.14 -1.65
N ALA A 36 -11.70 -6.70 -0.60
CA ALA A 36 -13.02 -7.35 -0.62
C ALA A 36 -14.09 -6.59 0.18
N SER A 37 -13.71 -5.53 0.92
CA SER A 37 -14.65 -4.74 1.72
C SER A 37 -15.76 -4.13 0.86
N LYS A 38 -17.00 -4.16 1.34
CA LYS A 38 -18.15 -3.49 0.68
C LYS A 38 -17.91 -1.98 0.55
N ASP A 39 -17.16 -1.40 1.47
CA ASP A 39 -16.82 0.02 1.51
C ASP A 39 -15.50 0.33 0.79
N PHE A 40 -15.08 -0.52 -0.15
CA PHE A 40 -13.88 -0.29 -0.94
C PHE A 40 -14.01 0.99 -1.75
N ILE A 41 -13.08 1.90 -1.53
CA ILE A 41 -12.92 3.14 -2.30
C ILE A 41 -11.72 2.94 -3.22
N LEU A 42 -11.93 3.12 -4.53
CA LEU A 42 -10.84 3.08 -5.50
C LEU A 42 -9.84 4.21 -5.19
N PRO A 43 -8.55 3.91 -5.03
CA PRO A 43 -7.55 4.97 -4.88
C PRO A 43 -7.28 5.65 -6.21
N ASP A 44 -6.82 6.90 -6.18
CA ASP A 44 -6.59 7.67 -7.40
C ASP A 44 -5.38 7.19 -8.20
N GLN A 45 -4.43 6.53 -7.54
CA GLN A 45 -3.12 6.20 -8.09
C GLN A 45 -2.72 4.74 -7.85
N ALA A 46 -1.91 4.23 -8.78
CA ALA A 46 -1.23 2.95 -8.66
C ALA A 46 0.16 2.98 -9.33
N ILE A 47 1.02 2.04 -8.94
CA ILE A 47 2.25 1.72 -9.67
C ILE A 47 2.02 0.42 -10.45
N GLY A 48 2.22 0.47 -11.76
CA GLY A 48 2.22 -0.67 -12.66
C GLY A 48 3.62 -1.27 -12.81
N VAL A 49 3.74 -2.59 -12.62
CA VAL A 49 5.02 -3.32 -12.78
C VAL A 49 4.83 -4.63 -13.53
N PHE A 50 5.88 -5.16 -14.15
CA PHE A 50 5.82 -6.46 -14.81
C PHE A 50 6.16 -7.61 -13.85
N ALA A 51 5.33 -8.65 -13.83
CA ALA A 51 5.53 -9.82 -12.98
C ALA A 51 6.59 -10.79 -13.53
N HIS A 52 6.60 -10.95 -14.85
CA HIS A 52 7.42 -11.95 -15.55
C HIS A 52 8.90 -11.59 -15.47
N LYS A 53 9.75 -12.55 -15.08
CA LYS A 53 11.18 -12.32 -14.81
C LYS A 53 11.89 -11.63 -15.98
N ASP A 54 11.59 -12.06 -17.20
CA ASP A 54 12.19 -11.53 -18.43
C ASP A 54 11.68 -10.14 -18.81
N GLU A 55 10.75 -9.56 -18.06
CA GLU A 55 10.22 -8.22 -18.29
C GLU A 55 10.49 -7.27 -17.12
N ARG A 56 11.04 -7.77 -16.01
CA ARG A 56 11.25 -6.95 -14.81
C ARG A 56 12.31 -5.85 -14.96
N TYR A 57 13.18 -5.97 -15.97
CA TYR A 57 14.14 -4.92 -16.30
C TYR A 57 13.47 -3.68 -16.93
N LYS A 58 12.24 -3.82 -17.45
CA LYS A 58 11.48 -2.71 -18.04
C LYS A 58 11.05 -1.72 -16.94
N PRO A 59 10.85 -0.43 -17.27
CA PRO A 59 10.45 0.58 -16.31
C PRO A 59 9.11 0.25 -15.65
N ALA A 60 8.91 0.74 -14.44
CA ALA A 60 7.60 0.80 -13.80
C ALA A 60 6.80 2.01 -14.32
N TYR A 61 5.49 2.01 -14.10
CA TYR A 61 4.58 3.03 -14.61
C TYR A 61 3.75 3.62 -13.48
N LEU A 62 3.56 4.94 -13.50
CA LEU A 62 2.57 5.59 -12.66
C LEU A 62 1.23 5.55 -13.39
N LEU A 63 0.20 5.02 -12.73
CA LEU A 63 -1.13 4.86 -13.27
C LEU A 63 -2.10 5.78 -12.51
N LYS A 64 -2.98 6.47 -13.25
CA LYS A 64 -4.18 7.11 -12.71
C LYS A 64 -5.34 6.13 -12.85
N LEU A 65 -5.97 5.78 -11.73
CA LEU A 65 -7.12 4.87 -11.72
C LEU A 65 -8.40 5.69 -11.91
N ASN A 66 -9.16 5.35 -12.94
CA ASN A 66 -10.29 6.15 -13.39
C ASN A 66 -11.61 5.63 -12.83
N SER A 67 -11.79 4.30 -12.84
CA SER A 67 -13.01 3.65 -12.37
C SER A 67 -12.76 2.18 -12.09
N TYR A 68 -13.73 1.53 -11.45
CA TYR A 68 -13.67 0.10 -11.17
C TYR A 68 -15.01 -0.59 -11.34
N GLN A 69 -14.96 -1.90 -11.57
CA GLN A 69 -16.11 -2.79 -11.54
C GLN A 69 -15.79 -3.95 -10.60
N ARG A 70 -16.73 -4.30 -9.74
CA ARG A 70 -16.60 -5.44 -8.82
C ARG A 70 -17.59 -6.54 -9.17
N GLY A 71 -17.10 -7.78 -9.11
CA GLY A 71 -17.90 -8.98 -9.03
C GLY A 71 -17.50 -9.80 -7.79
N GLU A 72 -18.16 -10.93 -7.57
CA GLU A 72 -18.03 -11.74 -6.35
C GLU A 72 -16.58 -12.16 -6.02
N ARG A 73 -15.78 -12.53 -7.04
CA ARG A 73 -14.35 -12.87 -6.91
C ARG A 73 -13.52 -12.19 -7.99
N LYS A 74 -13.84 -10.93 -8.24
CA LYS A 74 -13.27 -10.16 -9.35
C LYS A 74 -13.27 -8.67 -9.04
N LEU A 75 -12.11 -8.04 -9.20
CA LEU A 75 -11.96 -6.59 -9.21
C LEU A 75 -11.33 -6.17 -10.54
N LYS A 76 -12.06 -5.36 -11.31
CA LYS A 76 -11.60 -4.80 -12.58
C LYS A 76 -11.36 -3.31 -12.40
N VAL A 77 -10.20 -2.83 -12.81
CA VAL A 77 -9.81 -1.43 -12.69
C VAL A 77 -9.48 -0.88 -14.08
N PHE A 78 -10.04 0.28 -14.39
CA PHE A 78 -9.74 1.06 -15.58
C PHE A 78 -8.75 2.15 -15.22
N TYR A 79 -7.72 2.32 -16.04
CA TYR A 79 -6.64 3.25 -15.74
C TYR A 79 -6.10 3.91 -17.00
N SER A 80 -5.33 4.97 -16.79
CA SER A 80 -4.48 5.60 -17.79
C SER A 80 -3.05 5.68 -17.27
N ILE A 81 -2.08 5.63 -18.18
CA ILE A 81 -0.67 5.83 -17.84
C ILE A 81 -0.46 7.33 -17.62
N SER A 82 -0.12 7.71 -16.40
CA SER A 82 0.22 9.09 -16.05
C SER A 82 1.68 9.40 -16.38
N ASP A 83 2.58 8.45 -16.07
CA ASP A 83 4.02 8.64 -16.25
C ASP A 83 4.76 7.29 -16.38
N ILE A 84 5.97 7.34 -16.93
CA ILE A 84 6.93 6.22 -16.97
C ILE A 84 8.04 6.52 -15.97
N LEU A 85 8.19 5.65 -14.97
CA LEU A 85 9.11 5.88 -13.87
C LEU A 85 10.54 5.52 -14.27
N ASN A 86 11.51 6.30 -13.79
CA ASN A 86 12.94 6.02 -13.94
C ASN A 86 13.44 4.97 -12.91
N ILE A 87 12.69 3.89 -12.74
CA ILE A 87 12.99 2.75 -11.87
C ILE A 87 12.45 1.48 -12.54
N SER A 88 13.19 0.38 -12.43
CA SER A 88 12.75 -0.89 -13.00
C SER A 88 11.62 -1.54 -12.20
N SER A 89 10.83 -2.36 -12.88
CA SER A 89 9.81 -3.18 -12.22
C SER A 89 10.42 -4.09 -11.14
N ASP A 90 11.64 -4.62 -11.34
CA ASP A 90 12.32 -5.47 -10.35
C ASP A 90 12.67 -4.71 -9.07
N GLU A 91 13.16 -3.47 -9.20
CA GLU A 91 13.51 -2.62 -8.07
C GLU A 91 12.27 -2.22 -7.26
N VAL A 92 11.16 -1.88 -7.92
CA VAL A 92 9.88 -1.60 -7.26
C VAL A 92 9.38 -2.85 -6.54
N LEU A 93 9.36 -4.00 -7.20
CA LEU A 93 8.91 -5.27 -6.60
C LEU A 93 9.75 -5.65 -5.38
N SER A 94 11.07 -5.54 -5.48
CA SER A 94 12.00 -5.83 -4.38
C SER A 94 11.81 -4.87 -3.21
N SER A 95 11.59 -3.59 -3.49
CA SER A 95 11.37 -2.56 -2.48
C SER A 95 10.00 -2.72 -1.80
N ALA A 96 8.95 -2.99 -2.56
CA ALA A 96 7.62 -3.28 -2.06
C ALA A 96 7.61 -4.53 -1.16
N GLN A 97 8.28 -5.61 -1.60
CA GLN A 97 8.39 -6.83 -0.80
C GLN A 97 9.11 -6.57 0.52
N ARG A 98 10.29 -5.92 0.49
CA ARG A 98 11.01 -5.56 1.72
C ARG A 98 10.13 -4.74 2.66
N ARG A 99 9.39 -3.77 2.13
CA ARG A 99 8.55 -2.89 2.92
C ARG A 99 7.35 -3.61 3.54
N LEU A 100 6.63 -4.41 2.76
CA LEU A 100 5.45 -5.13 3.26
C LEU A 100 5.82 -6.25 4.24
N ILE A 101 6.99 -6.89 4.09
CA ILE A 101 7.55 -7.80 5.12
C ILE A 101 7.84 -7.00 6.39
N GLY A 102 8.49 -5.85 6.22
CA GLY A 102 8.84 -4.93 7.30
C GLY A 102 7.67 -4.46 8.15
N ASP A 103 6.55 -4.17 7.49
CA ASP A 103 5.29 -3.77 8.10
C ASP A 103 4.45 -4.96 8.60
N GLY A 104 4.96 -6.20 8.48
CA GLY A 104 4.29 -7.40 8.94
C GLY A 104 3.07 -7.83 8.11
N LYS A 105 2.83 -7.19 6.95
CA LYS A 105 1.72 -7.47 6.04
C LYS A 105 1.89 -8.78 5.28
N ILE A 106 3.14 -9.19 5.01
CA ILE A 106 3.45 -10.46 4.36
C ILE A 106 4.55 -11.24 5.09
N ASP A 107 4.65 -12.53 4.80
CA ASP A 107 5.71 -13.39 5.31
C ASP A 107 7.08 -13.09 4.71
N ARG A 108 8.14 -13.30 5.50
CA ARG A 108 9.52 -13.09 5.06
C ARG A 108 9.86 -13.92 3.81
N TYR A 109 9.28 -15.11 3.73
CA TYR A 109 9.38 -16.04 2.60
C TYR A 109 8.11 -16.04 1.73
N GLY A 110 7.15 -15.18 2.06
CA GLY A 110 5.90 -15.04 1.32
C GLY A 110 6.13 -14.41 -0.04
N GLN A 111 5.37 -14.87 -1.03
CA GLN A 111 5.33 -14.22 -2.33
C GLN A 111 4.50 -12.95 -2.23
N LEU A 112 4.99 -11.88 -2.85
CA LEU A 112 4.23 -10.66 -3.00
C LEU A 112 2.96 -10.96 -3.84
N PRO A 113 1.74 -10.65 -3.37
CA PRO A 113 0.51 -10.94 -4.13
C PRO A 113 0.47 -10.23 -5.48
N PHE A 114 -0.50 -10.59 -6.34
CA PHE A 114 -0.56 -10.05 -7.69
C PHE A 114 -0.86 -8.54 -7.68
N TRP A 115 -1.77 -8.11 -6.81
CA TRP A 115 -1.94 -6.71 -6.46
C TRP A 115 -1.58 -6.50 -5.00
N CYS A 116 -1.07 -5.33 -4.63
CA CYS A 116 -0.84 -4.98 -3.23
C CYS A 116 -1.48 -3.65 -2.91
N VAL A 117 -2.00 -3.54 -1.69
CA VAL A 117 -2.46 -2.27 -1.15
C VAL A 117 -1.30 -1.59 -0.45
N LEU A 118 -1.09 -0.32 -0.79
CA LEU A 118 -0.06 0.52 -0.23
C LEU A 118 -0.70 1.70 0.47
N ASP A 119 -0.20 2.09 1.63
CA ASP A 119 -0.47 3.42 2.16
C ASP A 119 0.39 4.49 1.46
N ASP A 120 0.14 5.76 1.77
CA ASP A 120 0.75 6.87 1.05
C ASP A 120 2.26 6.95 1.30
N LEU A 121 2.73 6.57 2.49
CA LEU A 121 4.17 6.55 2.81
C LEU A 121 4.88 5.43 2.07
N GLN A 122 4.27 4.24 2.01
CA GLN A 122 4.79 3.13 1.22
C GLN A 122 4.84 3.52 -0.27
N PHE A 123 3.79 4.16 -0.78
CA PHE A 123 3.72 4.59 -2.17
C PHE A 123 4.80 5.64 -2.50
N GLU A 124 4.92 6.70 -1.70
CA GLU A 124 5.95 7.73 -1.85
C GLU A 124 7.37 7.14 -1.77
N TYR A 125 7.59 6.17 -0.88
CA TYR A 125 8.86 5.45 -0.78
C TYR A 125 9.21 4.69 -2.07
N LEU A 126 8.23 4.04 -2.71
CA LEU A 126 8.47 3.31 -3.95
C LEU A 126 8.74 4.23 -5.15
N LEU A 127 8.14 5.42 -5.17
CA LEU A 127 8.40 6.42 -6.21
C LEU A 127 9.78 7.08 -6.07
N ASN A 128 10.31 7.17 -4.85
CA ASN A 128 11.58 7.84 -4.56
C ASN A 128 12.50 6.96 -3.67
N PRO A 129 13.08 5.86 -4.18
CA PRO A 129 13.89 4.96 -3.36
C PRO A 129 15.18 5.62 -2.85
N GLY A 130 15.66 6.64 -3.56
CA GLY A 130 16.83 7.43 -3.21
C GLY A 130 16.56 8.49 -2.14
N MET A 131 15.29 8.83 -1.88
CA MET A 131 14.96 9.83 -0.86
C MET A 131 15.54 9.39 0.48
N ASP A 132 16.12 10.36 1.16
CA ASP A 132 16.93 10.08 2.34
C ASP A 132 16.10 9.83 3.59
N TYR A 133 15.36 8.71 3.62
CA TYR A 133 14.69 8.21 4.83
C TYR A 133 15.73 7.64 5.82
N ARG A 134 16.72 8.44 6.26
CA ARG A 134 17.97 8.02 6.91
C ARG A 134 17.83 7.07 8.09
N LYS A 135 18.20 5.80 7.98
CA LYS A 135 18.24 4.89 6.83
C LYS A 135 18.60 3.50 7.34
N ARG A 136 18.05 2.49 6.67
CA ARG A 136 18.03 1.05 6.97
C ARG A 136 17.15 0.63 8.15
N ASN A 137 16.89 1.50 9.12
CA ASN A 137 16.01 1.15 10.25
C ASN A 137 14.51 1.27 9.92
N ALA A 138 14.06 2.22 9.08
CA ALA A 138 12.66 2.28 8.61
C ALA A 138 12.20 1.08 7.74
N LEU A 139 12.95 -0.01 7.70
CA LEU A 139 12.50 -1.31 7.23
C LEU A 139 11.54 -1.98 8.20
N THR A 140 11.53 -1.64 9.49
CA THR A 140 10.63 -2.29 10.46
C THR A 140 9.40 -1.45 10.73
N LEU A 141 8.29 -2.13 11.05
CA LEU A 141 7.07 -1.47 11.49
C LEU A 141 7.32 -0.53 12.68
N LYS A 142 8.18 -0.94 13.63
CA LYS A 142 8.52 -0.15 14.81
C LYS A 142 9.16 1.18 14.44
N ASP A 143 10.14 1.16 13.54
CA ASP A 143 10.88 2.37 13.15
C ASP A 143 9.99 3.31 12.33
N ARG A 144 9.10 2.76 11.50
CA ARG A 144 8.04 3.53 10.85
C ARG A 144 7.11 4.21 11.87
N LEU A 145 6.62 3.46 12.86
CA LEU A 145 5.72 4.01 13.88
C LEU A 145 6.42 5.07 14.74
N LEU A 146 7.71 4.90 15.02
CA LEU A 146 8.51 5.91 15.73
C LEU A 146 8.65 7.20 14.91
N TYR A 147 9.00 7.09 13.64
CA TYR A 147 9.09 8.24 12.73
C TYR A 147 7.76 9.02 12.67
N LEU A 148 6.65 8.32 12.49
CA LEU A 148 5.33 8.96 12.44
C LEU A 148 4.96 9.61 13.76
N LYS A 149 5.37 9.02 14.88
CA LYS A 149 5.18 9.61 16.20
C LYS A 149 5.98 10.89 16.38
N GLU A 150 7.21 10.95 15.91
CA GLU A 150 8.05 12.16 15.97
C GLU A 150 7.49 13.29 15.11
N GLN A 151 6.78 12.96 14.03
CA GLN A 151 6.13 13.91 13.14
C GLN A 151 4.67 14.22 13.52
N GLU A 152 4.18 13.66 14.63
CA GLU A 152 2.79 13.78 15.10
C GLU A 152 1.72 13.34 14.07
N LEU A 153 2.08 12.41 13.17
CA LEU A 153 1.20 11.89 12.11
C LEU A 153 0.39 10.69 12.64
N TRP A 154 -0.47 10.97 13.64
CA TRP A 154 -1.20 9.96 14.41
C TRP A 154 -2.18 9.14 13.55
N TYR A 155 -2.84 9.76 12.58
CA TYR A 155 -3.78 9.06 11.71
C TYR A 155 -3.03 8.04 10.85
N LYS A 156 -1.88 8.43 10.27
CA LYS A 156 -1.04 7.53 9.45
C LYS A 156 -0.41 6.37 10.24
N MET A 157 -0.31 6.49 11.57
CA MET A 157 0.08 5.38 12.45
C MET A 157 -1.06 4.38 12.67
N TYR A 158 -2.31 4.85 12.74
CA TYR A 158 -3.48 4.07 13.13
C TYR A 158 -4.22 3.46 11.93
N ASP A 159 -4.39 4.23 10.85
CA ASP A 159 -5.20 3.89 9.69
C ASP A 159 -4.86 2.52 9.03
N PRO A 160 -3.57 2.13 8.88
CA PRO A 160 -3.22 0.84 8.25
C PRO A 160 -3.65 -0.40 9.03
N PHE A 161 -4.13 -0.23 10.27
CA PHE A 161 -4.53 -1.30 11.19
C PHE A 161 -6.04 -1.37 11.42
N LYS A 162 -6.82 -0.56 10.70
CA LYS A 162 -8.28 -0.64 10.77
C LYS A 162 -8.81 -1.92 10.10
N PRO A 163 -9.88 -2.52 10.64
CA PRO A 163 -10.43 -2.29 11.98
C PRO A 163 -9.51 -2.85 13.08
N VAL A 164 -9.28 -2.08 14.15
CA VAL A 164 -8.27 -2.42 15.18
C VAL A 164 -8.66 -3.66 15.98
N GLU A 165 -9.94 -3.88 16.19
CA GLU A 165 -10.49 -5.06 16.83
C GLU A 165 -10.22 -6.37 16.06
N LYS A 166 -9.84 -6.29 14.77
CA LYS A 166 -9.50 -7.45 13.94
C LYS A 166 -8.00 -7.57 13.64
N ILE A 167 -7.13 -6.85 14.34
CA ILE A 167 -5.67 -6.96 14.11
C ILE A 167 -5.18 -8.39 14.39
N SER A 168 -5.72 -9.07 15.41
CA SER A 168 -5.37 -10.46 15.73
C SER A 168 -5.64 -11.44 14.59
N GLU A 169 -6.69 -11.19 13.81
CA GLU A 169 -7.11 -12.01 12.67
C GLU A 169 -6.38 -11.60 11.38
N ASN A 170 -6.35 -10.29 11.08
CA ASN A 170 -5.87 -9.75 9.80
C ASN A 170 -4.35 -9.58 9.77
N GLN A 171 -3.72 -9.31 10.91
CA GLN A 171 -2.29 -9.01 11.02
C GLN A 171 -1.69 -9.70 12.27
N PRO A 172 -1.69 -11.04 12.36
CA PRO A 172 -1.28 -11.76 13.57
C PRO A 172 0.14 -11.44 14.07
N LYS A 173 1.05 -11.07 13.16
CA LYS A 173 2.41 -10.65 13.52
C LYS A 173 2.45 -9.34 14.28
N VAL A 174 1.61 -8.39 13.87
CA VAL A 174 1.47 -7.09 14.54
C VAL A 174 0.83 -7.29 15.91
N TRP A 175 -0.17 -8.17 16.00
CA TRP A 175 -0.79 -8.57 17.27
C TRP A 175 0.21 -9.17 18.27
N ASN A 176 1.16 -9.96 17.77
CA ASN A 176 2.18 -10.60 18.59
C ASN A 176 3.42 -9.70 18.87
N ASP A 177 3.40 -8.43 18.47
CA ASP A 177 4.44 -7.44 18.77
C ASP A 177 3.90 -6.38 19.75
N PRO A 178 4.20 -6.51 21.07
CA PRO A 178 3.76 -5.54 22.07
C PRO A 178 4.27 -4.11 21.82
N GLY A 179 5.43 -3.97 21.16
CA GLY A 179 5.99 -2.68 20.80
C GLY A 179 5.13 -1.98 19.74
N ALA A 180 4.75 -2.71 18.69
CA ALA A 180 3.84 -2.21 17.66
C ALA A 180 2.46 -1.85 18.26
N LEU A 181 1.87 -2.74 19.05
CA LEU A 181 0.56 -2.49 19.69
C LEU A 181 0.58 -1.25 20.59
N ARG A 182 1.67 -1.02 21.35
CA ARG A 182 1.82 0.18 22.18
C ARG A 182 1.76 1.46 21.35
N TYR A 183 2.43 1.49 20.20
CA TYR A 183 2.42 2.68 19.33
C TYR A 183 1.06 2.89 18.65
N ILE A 184 0.39 1.82 18.23
CA ILE A 184 -0.96 1.89 17.66
C ILE A 184 -1.95 2.41 18.69
N ALA A 185 -1.91 1.90 19.93
CA ALA A 185 -2.75 2.37 21.03
C ALA A 185 -2.46 3.83 21.40
N TYR A 186 -1.18 4.23 21.40
CA TYR A 186 -0.80 5.63 21.61
C TYR A 186 -1.41 6.56 20.55
N ALA A 187 -1.33 6.20 19.28
CA ALA A 187 -1.92 6.96 18.19
C ALA A 187 -3.45 7.06 18.32
N ALA A 188 -4.12 5.96 18.65
CA ALA A 188 -5.57 5.94 18.91
C ALA A 188 -5.96 6.88 20.08
N GLY A 189 -5.20 6.85 21.17
CA GLY A 189 -5.39 7.77 22.30
C GLY A 189 -5.24 9.24 21.90
N LYS A 190 -4.21 9.57 21.12
CA LYS A 190 -4.01 10.93 20.61
C LYS A 190 -5.11 11.39 19.66
N LEU A 191 -5.62 10.51 18.80
CA LEU A 191 -6.75 10.80 17.94
C LEU A 191 -8.06 11.03 18.72
N ALA A 192 -8.21 10.41 19.91
CA ALA A 192 -9.36 10.63 20.78
C ALA A 192 -9.29 11.94 21.58
N GLU A 193 -8.08 12.46 21.83
CA GLU A 193 -7.85 13.73 22.54
C GLU A 193 -8.11 14.98 21.68
N ILE A 194 -8.07 14.85 20.35
CA ILE A 194 -8.19 15.98 19.42
C ILE A 194 -9.65 16.24 19.04
N ASN A 195 -10.08 17.50 19.19
CA ASN A 195 -11.42 17.96 18.77
C ASN A 195 -11.46 18.42 17.30
N SER A 196 -10.39 18.21 16.55
CA SER A 196 -10.24 18.69 15.17
C SER A 196 -9.67 17.61 14.26
N ILE A 197 -9.90 17.74 12.95
CA ILE A 197 -9.35 16.82 11.94
C ILE A 197 -7.81 16.76 12.09
N PRO A 198 -7.22 15.55 12.18
CA PRO A 198 -5.77 15.36 12.30
C PRO A 198 -5.02 16.11 11.19
N THR A 199 -3.86 16.67 11.55
CA THR A 199 -3.02 17.46 10.62
C THR A 199 -2.64 16.66 9.38
N ASP A 200 -2.30 15.38 9.55
CA ASP A 200 -1.96 14.45 8.48
C ASP A 200 -3.13 14.04 7.59
N VAL A 201 -4.37 14.17 8.07
CA VAL A 201 -5.59 14.04 7.25
C VAL A 201 -5.86 15.33 6.48
N LYS A 202 -5.65 16.50 7.11
CA LYS A 202 -5.82 17.81 6.46
C LYS A 202 -4.91 17.94 5.24
N TYR A 203 -3.62 17.62 5.37
CA TYR A 203 -2.68 17.72 4.24
C TYR A 203 -3.07 16.82 3.05
N ASP A 204 -3.59 15.62 3.30
CA ASP A 204 -4.07 14.73 2.24
C ASP A 204 -5.38 15.28 1.60
N LEU A 205 -6.27 15.91 2.38
CA LEU A 205 -7.48 16.58 1.87
C LEU A 205 -7.15 17.81 1.00
N PHE A 206 -6.14 18.61 1.37
CA PHE A 206 -5.76 19.81 0.61
C PHE A 206 -4.99 19.46 -0.66
N ARG A 207 -4.17 18.39 -0.68
CA ARG A 207 -3.56 17.87 -1.92
C ARG A 207 -4.59 17.33 -2.92
N ARG A 208 -5.72 16.77 -2.44
CA ARG A 208 -6.80 16.29 -3.31
C ARG A 208 -7.55 17.40 -4.06
N ASN A 209 -7.45 18.65 -3.60
CA ASN A 209 -8.17 19.78 -4.19
C ASN A 209 -7.31 20.66 -5.12
N GLU A 210 -6.04 20.31 -5.35
CA GLU A 210 -5.13 21.10 -6.21
C GLU A 210 -5.01 20.60 -7.66
N TYR A 211 -5.83 19.63 -8.10
CA TYR A 211 -5.79 19.11 -9.48
C TYR A 211 -7.18 18.82 -10.08
#